data_AF-R6NXP4-F1
#
_entry.id   AF-R6NXP4-F1
#
_cell.length_a   1.000
_cell.length_b   1.000
_cell.length_c   1.000
_cell.angle_alpha   90.00
_cell.angle_beta   90.00
_cell.angle_gamma   90.00
#
_symmetry.space_group_name_H-M   'P 1'
#
loop_
_entity.id
_entity.type
_entity.pdbx_description
1 polymer ?
#
loop_
_entity_poly.entity_id
_entity_poly.type
_entity_poly.pdbx_seq_one_letter_code
_entity_poly.pdbx_strand_id
1 'polypeptide(L)'
;MHLTKRMLSLLLALFFTLLLPLYCFAASNLSPATTITDGAYYYIRNKNSGHYLDAENSLNFNVIQYAYHGALNQTWKAVRISGNTYRLENRSPYYQNQGRKCLSVSEVNDEVDLFYYSSTLTTQRWTITANSDSTFTVKSGWDNKVLQTQNASSASPANVIKATANGSNSQKWYFEKIPAPKSSTATLKSIFPDSRYWNHTPGTSWGYTTTTNFACSSHNNCNLNGSCGCNSYQSSIQCNGFAKYIGKRLFGTDVKNWSKSTDVNSMYFVKPGDYLRYDGHSVIVLDVSSDLDKVVVVECNYGEGGNCVIKWRREVPISYIRRKFAHIFKSPYIFVE
;
A
#
# COMPACT_ATOMS: atom_id res chain seq x y z
N MET A 1 -47.29 29.22 29.87
CA MET A 1 -47.30 30.69 29.83
C MET A 1 -46.16 31.15 28.92
N HIS A 2 -46.54 31.72 27.77
CA HIS A 2 -45.80 32.56 26.82
C HIS A 2 -44.40 32.20 26.26
N LEU A 3 -44.42 32.00 24.94
CA LEU A 3 -43.33 32.22 23.99
C LEU A 3 -42.75 33.66 24.03
N THR A 4 -41.54 33.76 23.47
CA THR A 4 -40.98 34.82 22.60
C THR A 4 -39.89 35.73 23.20
N LYS A 5 -38.66 35.52 22.68
CA LYS A 5 -37.82 36.61 22.13
C LYS A 5 -37.17 36.14 20.81
N ARG A 6 -37.61 36.80 19.73
CA ARG A 6 -37.01 37.03 18.40
C ARG A 6 -35.57 37.60 18.52
N MET A 7 -34.66 37.69 17.54
CA MET A 7 -34.47 37.37 16.11
C MET A 7 -33.02 37.85 15.76
N LEU A 8 -32.53 37.50 14.54
CA LEU A 8 -31.28 37.90 13.85
C LEU A 8 -30.05 37.03 14.22
N SER A 9 -29.40 36.29 13.31
CA SER A 9 -29.14 36.60 11.91
C SER A 9 -29.05 35.33 11.04
N LEU A 10 -29.74 35.38 9.89
CA LEU A 10 -29.43 34.57 8.71
C LEU A 10 -28.03 34.94 8.22
N LEU A 11 -27.17 33.94 8.00
CA LEU A 11 -26.12 34.03 6.99
C LEU A 11 -26.16 32.76 6.15
N LEU A 12 -26.88 32.93 5.06
CA LEU A 12 -26.98 32.06 3.90
C LEU A 12 -25.58 31.93 3.27
N ALA A 13 -24.78 30.95 3.69
CA ALA A 13 -23.59 30.55 2.95
C ALA A 13 -24.01 29.57 1.85
N LEU A 14 -24.65 30.10 0.81
CA LEU A 14 -24.82 29.42 -0.47
C LEU A 14 -23.44 29.35 -1.13
N PHE A 15 -22.61 28.41 -0.69
CA PHE A 15 -21.42 28.02 -1.44
C PHE A 15 -21.90 27.34 -2.72
N PHE A 16 -22.11 28.14 -3.76
CA PHE A 16 -22.08 27.68 -5.14
C PHE A 16 -20.63 27.25 -5.40
N THR A 17 -20.28 26.05 -4.95
CA THR A 17 -19.07 25.38 -5.43
C THR A 17 -19.32 25.14 -6.90
N LEU A 18 -18.64 25.96 -7.70
CA LEU A 18 -18.47 25.73 -9.12
C LEU A 18 -18.02 24.27 -9.26
N LEU A 19 -18.94 23.39 -9.67
CA LEU A 19 -18.63 22.03 -10.12
C LEU A 19 -17.83 22.16 -11.43
N LEU A 20 -16.58 22.60 -11.29
CA LEU A 20 -15.53 22.02 -12.11
C LEU A 20 -15.71 20.50 -11.95
N PRO A 21 -15.71 19.71 -13.04
CA PRO A 21 -15.54 18.29 -12.86
C PRO A 21 -14.23 18.18 -12.10
N LEU A 22 -14.33 17.88 -10.79
CA LEU A 22 -13.23 17.29 -10.06
C LEU A 22 -12.92 16.08 -10.92
N TYR A 23 -11.91 16.22 -11.79
CA TYR A 23 -11.01 15.14 -12.06
C TYR A 23 -10.57 14.74 -10.67
N CYS A 24 -11.31 13.80 -10.09
CA CYS A 24 -11.06 13.24 -8.80
C CYS A 24 -9.75 12.52 -9.02
N PHE A 25 -8.65 13.25 -8.81
CA PHE A 25 -7.30 12.73 -8.96
C PHE A 25 -7.26 11.47 -8.13
N ALA A 26 -6.77 10.38 -8.71
CA ALA A 26 -6.65 9.12 -8.01
C ALA A 26 -5.89 9.38 -6.70
N ALA A 27 -6.49 9.03 -5.55
CA ALA A 27 -5.82 9.20 -4.26
C ALA A 27 -4.48 8.42 -4.17
N SER A 28 -4.30 7.40 -5.02
CA SER A 28 -3.05 6.67 -5.21
C SER A 28 -1.97 7.45 -6.00
N ASN A 29 -2.36 8.53 -6.70
CA ASN A 29 -1.57 9.24 -7.71
C ASN A 29 -1.09 8.36 -8.89
N LEU A 30 -1.69 7.17 -9.08
CA LEU A 30 -1.43 6.30 -10.21
C LEU A 30 -2.44 6.55 -11.32
N SER A 31 -1.98 6.47 -12.57
CA SER A 31 -2.88 6.56 -13.73
C SER A 31 -3.68 5.26 -13.89
N PRO A 32 -4.97 5.35 -14.29
CA PRO A 32 -5.72 4.18 -14.71
C PRO A 32 -5.05 3.47 -15.89
N ALA A 33 -5.05 2.14 -15.84
CA ALA A 33 -4.60 1.31 -16.95
C ALA A 33 -5.64 1.32 -18.07
N THR A 34 -5.17 1.21 -19.31
CA THR A 34 -6.03 1.02 -20.50
C THR A 34 -6.29 -0.46 -20.80
N THR A 35 -5.45 -1.35 -20.25
CA THR A 35 -5.57 -2.81 -20.38
C THR A 35 -5.17 -3.49 -19.07
N ILE A 36 -5.72 -4.69 -18.84
CA ILE A 36 -5.29 -5.53 -17.71
C ILE A 36 -4.13 -6.42 -18.16
N THR A 37 -3.03 -6.35 -17.42
CA THR A 37 -1.82 -7.13 -17.62
C THR A 37 -1.90 -8.37 -16.74
N ASP A 38 -1.58 -9.53 -17.29
CA ASP A 38 -1.51 -10.76 -16.50
C ASP A 38 -0.40 -10.67 -15.44
N GLY A 39 -0.70 -11.16 -14.24
CA GLY A 39 0.20 -11.15 -13.09
C GLY A 39 0.43 -9.79 -12.44
N ALA A 40 -0.10 -8.70 -12.99
CA ALA A 40 0.10 -7.36 -12.45
C ALA A 40 -0.80 -7.08 -11.23
N TYR A 41 -0.36 -6.11 -10.43
CA TYR A 41 -1.05 -5.66 -9.22
C TYR A 41 -1.75 -4.33 -9.46
N TYR A 42 -2.91 -4.15 -8.84
CA TYR A 42 -3.77 -2.99 -9.04
C TYR A 42 -4.38 -2.50 -7.73
N TYR A 43 -4.54 -1.19 -7.62
CA TYR A 43 -5.60 -0.59 -6.81
C TYR A 43 -6.84 -0.45 -7.71
N ILE A 44 -8.02 -0.88 -7.25
CA ILE A 44 -9.25 -0.89 -8.07
C ILE A 44 -10.21 0.15 -7.50
N ARG A 45 -10.37 1.28 -8.19
CA ARG A 45 -11.13 2.44 -7.70
C ARG A 45 -12.50 2.55 -8.36
N ASN A 46 -13.55 2.69 -7.57
CA ASN A 46 -14.90 2.91 -8.07
C ASN A 46 -15.03 4.33 -8.67
N LYS A 47 -15.66 4.44 -9.85
CA LYS A 47 -15.83 5.72 -10.54
C LYS A 47 -16.81 6.66 -9.82
N ASN A 48 -17.82 6.12 -9.14
CA ASN A 48 -18.84 6.92 -8.45
C ASN A 48 -18.29 7.58 -7.19
N SER A 49 -17.63 6.82 -6.32
CA SER A 49 -17.21 7.28 -5.00
C SER A 49 -15.75 7.76 -4.92
N GLY A 50 -14.89 7.31 -5.84
CA GLY A 50 -13.44 7.47 -5.71
C GLY A 50 -12.80 6.57 -4.65
N HIS A 51 -13.57 5.69 -4.00
CA HIS A 51 -13.10 4.69 -3.04
C HIS A 51 -12.64 3.40 -3.74
N TYR A 52 -11.92 2.57 -3.01
CA TYR A 52 -11.19 1.43 -3.53
C TYR A 52 -11.77 0.12 -3.06
N LEU A 53 -11.74 -0.89 -3.93
CA LEU A 53 -12.07 -2.27 -3.60
C LEU A 53 -11.13 -2.75 -2.49
N ASP A 54 -11.71 -3.22 -1.41
CA ASP A 54 -11.02 -3.45 -0.15
C ASP A 54 -11.54 -4.72 0.51
N ALA A 55 -10.66 -5.66 0.82
CA ALA A 55 -11.01 -6.81 1.65
C ALA A 55 -10.97 -6.41 3.12
N GLU A 56 -12.12 -6.36 3.77
CA GLU A 56 -12.22 -5.87 5.14
C GLU A 56 -11.39 -6.74 6.08
N ASN A 57 -10.50 -6.21 6.93
CA ASN A 57 -9.71 -7.02 7.87
C ASN A 57 -10.49 -7.33 9.17
N SER A 58 -11.66 -7.97 9.06
CA SER A 58 -12.60 -8.23 10.17
C SER A 58 -12.99 -9.71 10.33
N LEU A 59 -12.35 -10.61 9.58
CA LEU A 59 -12.63 -12.06 9.50
C LEU A 59 -14.00 -12.44 8.94
N ASN A 60 -14.78 -11.49 8.44
CA ASN A 60 -16.03 -11.80 7.72
C ASN A 60 -15.82 -12.12 6.23
N PHE A 61 -14.59 -11.95 5.73
CA PHE A 61 -14.19 -12.17 4.33
C PHE A 61 -14.85 -11.23 3.33
N ASN A 62 -15.58 -10.24 3.82
CA ASN A 62 -16.36 -9.33 3.01
C ASN A 62 -15.45 -8.44 2.18
N VAL A 63 -15.93 -8.08 0.98
CA VAL A 63 -15.30 -7.07 0.15
C VAL A 63 -16.17 -5.83 0.13
N ILE A 64 -15.57 -4.72 0.51
CA ILE A 64 -16.19 -3.40 0.60
C ILE A 64 -15.51 -2.43 -0.36
N GLN A 65 -16.06 -1.23 -0.45
CA GLN A 65 -15.27 -0.07 -0.84
C GLN A 65 -14.80 0.68 0.41
N TYR A 66 -13.60 1.25 0.36
CA TYR A 66 -13.06 2.09 1.42
C TYR A 66 -12.17 3.22 0.88
N ALA A 67 -11.95 4.26 1.68
CA ALA A 67 -11.01 5.33 1.38
C ALA A 67 -9.60 4.78 1.13
N TYR A 68 -8.86 5.42 0.23
CA TYR A 68 -7.51 4.96 -0.10
C TYR A 68 -6.60 5.00 1.11
N HIS A 69 -5.99 3.86 1.43
CA HIS A 69 -4.86 3.77 2.35
C HIS A 69 -3.70 2.95 1.76
N GLY A 70 -3.92 2.30 0.60
CA GLY A 70 -2.88 1.67 -0.21
C GLY A 70 -2.27 0.40 0.38
N ALA A 71 -2.86 -0.14 1.44
CA ALA A 71 -2.35 -1.32 2.13
C ALA A 71 -2.67 -2.62 1.35
N LEU A 72 -2.18 -3.75 1.86
CA LEU A 72 -2.26 -5.05 1.20
C LEU A 72 -3.71 -5.49 0.90
N ASN A 73 -4.67 -5.15 1.76
CA ASN A 73 -6.09 -5.45 1.57
C ASN A 73 -6.79 -4.63 0.46
N GLN A 74 -6.18 -3.54 -0.03
CA GLN A 74 -6.62 -2.81 -1.22
C GLN A 74 -5.86 -3.21 -2.49
N THR A 75 -4.91 -4.14 -2.37
CA THR A 75 -4.03 -4.54 -3.46
C THR A 75 -4.51 -5.85 -4.08
N TRP A 76 -4.79 -5.82 -5.39
CA TRP A 76 -5.38 -6.95 -6.12
C TRP A 76 -4.47 -7.38 -7.26
N LYS A 77 -4.09 -8.66 -7.29
CA LYS A 77 -3.37 -9.27 -8.42
C LYS A 77 -4.37 -9.78 -9.45
N ALA A 78 -4.23 -9.38 -10.71
CA ALA A 78 -5.01 -9.92 -11.81
C ALA A 78 -4.28 -11.12 -12.44
N VAL A 79 -4.85 -12.31 -12.35
CA VAL A 79 -4.30 -13.54 -12.96
C VAL A 79 -5.19 -13.93 -14.13
N ARG A 80 -4.65 -13.90 -15.35
CA ARG A 80 -5.41 -14.21 -16.57
C ARG A 80 -5.76 -15.69 -16.59
N ILE A 81 -7.01 -15.98 -16.92
CA ILE A 81 -7.51 -17.33 -17.17
C ILE A 81 -7.49 -17.57 -18.69
N SER A 82 -8.19 -16.72 -19.45
CA SER A 82 -8.20 -16.74 -20.92
C SER A 82 -8.79 -15.43 -21.45
N GLY A 83 -8.35 -14.97 -22.62
CA GLY A 83 -8.86 -13.74 -23.23
C GLY A 83 -8.82 -12.55 -22.25
N ASN A 84 -9.98 -11.93 -22.00
CA ASN A 84 -10.18 -10.87 -21.00
C ASN A 84 -10.80 -11.36 -19.68
N THR A 85 -10.76 -12.68 -19.43
CA THR A 85 -11.23 -13.29 -18.19
C THR A 85 -10.06 -13.49 -17.22
N TYR A 86 -10.24 -13.02 -15.99
CA TYR A 86 -9.24 -13.03 -14.94
C TYR A 86 -9.81 -13.58 -13.64
N ARG A 87 -8.91 -14.01 -12.76
CA ARG A 87 -9.14 -14.09 -11.33
C ARG A 87 -8.50 -12.86 -10.67
N LEU A 88 -9.15 -12.31 -9.65
CA LEU A 88 -8.60 -11.22 -8.83
C LEU A 88 -8.22 -11.79 -7.45
N GLU A 89 -6.94 -11.73 -7.11
CA GLU A 89 -6.41 -12.20 -5.84
C GLU A 89 -6.02 -11.04 -4.92
N ASN A 90 -6.65 -10.95 -3.75
CA ASN A 90 -6.31 -9.99 -2.72
C ASN A 90 -4.94 -10.31 -2.10
N ARG A 91 -4.22 -9.27 -1.67
CA ARG A 91 -2.87 -9.42 -1.08
C ARG A 91 -2.83 -9.26 0.43
N SER A 92 -3.96 -9.10 1.11
CA SER A 92 -3.99 -9.09 2.58
C SER A 92 -3.37 -10.38 3.12
N PRO A 93 -2.35 -10.30 3.99
CA PRO A 93 -1.73 -11.47 4.58
C PRO A 93 -2.66 -12.08 5.65
N TYR A 94 -3.62 -11.27 6.15
CA TYR A 94 -4.69 -11.66 7.07
C TYR A 94 -5.53 -12.85 6.62
N TYR A 95 -5.81 -12.91 5.32
CA TYR A 95 -6.62 -13.97 4.73
C TYR A 95 -5.81 -15.06 4.02
N GLN A 96 -4.55 -14.78 3.66
CA GLN A 96 -3.70 -15.76 2.98
C GLN A 96 -3.40 -16.99 3.84
N ASN A 97 -3.24 -16.83 5.15
CA ASN A 97 -3.09 -17.98 6.06
C ASN A 97 -4.35 -18.86 6.14
N GLN A 98 -5.50 -18.30 5.79
CA GLN A 98 -6.77 -19.02 5.73
C GLN A 98 -7.05 -19.55 4.32
N GLY A 99 -6.15 -19.36 3.36
CA GLY A 99 -6.29 -19.82 1.97
C GLY A 99 -7.33 -19.04 1.13
N ARG A 100 -8.12 -18.15 1.74
CA ARG A 100 -9.13 -17.34 1.07
C ARG A 100 -8.47 -16.08 0.53
N LYS A 101 -8.41 -15.95 -0.80
CA LYS A 101 -7.74 -14.82 -1.44
C LYS A 101 -8.41 -14.34 -2.72
N CYS A 102 -9.38 -15.09 -3.26
CA CYS A 102 -9.95 -14.78 -4.56
C CYS A 102 -11.25 -14.01 -4.40
N LEU A 103 -11.42 -12.90 -5.12
CA LEU A 103 -12.72 -12.24 -5.24
C LEU A 103 -13.73 -13.21 -5.87
N SER A 104 -14.80 -13.51 -5.16
CA SER A 104 -15.80 -14.50 -5.56
C SER A 104 -17.20 -13.97 -5.30
N VAL A 105 -18.12 -14.21 -6.24
CA VAL A 105 -19.55 -13.98 -5.98
C VAL A 105 -20.14 -15.16 -5.19
N SER A 106 -21.14 -14.89 -4.37
CA SER A 106 -22.03 -15.92 -3.81
C SER A 106 -22.91 -16.55 -4.91
N GLU A 107 -23.34 -17.79 -4.72
CA GLU A 107 -24.26 -18.47 -5.66
C GLU A 107 -25.74 -18.26 -5.30
N VAL A 108 -26.04 -17.82 -4.07
CA VAL A 108 -27.40 -17.81 -3.51
C VAL A 108 -27.94 -16.43 -3.14
N ASN A 109 -27.07 -15.43 -3.00
CA ASN A 109 -27.42 -14.05 -2.71
C ASN A 109 -26.55 -13.11 -3.55
N ASP A 110 -26.54 -11.79 -3.33
CA ASP A 110 -25.77 -10.84 -4.14
C ASP A 110 -24.37 -10.50 -3.58
N GLU A 111 -23.90 -11.20 -2.55
CA GLU A 111 -22.62 -10.92 -1.88
C GLU A 111 -21.41 -11.20 -2.77
N VAL A 112 -20.32 -10.47 -2.49
CA VAL A 112 -19.01 -10.60 -3.09
C VAL A 112 -17.97 -10.62 -1.99
N ASP A 113 -17.31 -11.76 -1.83
CA ASP A 113 -16.40 -12.03 -0.72
C ASP A 113 -15.06 -12.58 -1.21
N LEU A 114 -14.11 -12.74 -0.30
CA LEU A 114 -12.93 -13.56 -0.53
C LEU A 114 -13.28 -15.05 -0.38
N PHE A 115 -12.83 -15.88 -1.31
CA PHE A 115 -12.98 -17.33 -1.24
C PHE A 115 -11.67 -18.07 -1.54
N TYR A 116 -11.65 -19.37 -1.20
CA TYR A 116 -10.54 -20.27 -1.54
C TYR A 116 -10.41 -20.37 -3.06
N TYR A 117 -9.19 -20.38 -3.57
CA TYR A 117 -9.01 -20.60 -5.00
C TYR A 117 -9.50 -21.99 -5.43
N SER A 118 -10.32 -22.05 -6.48
CA SER A 118 -10.58 -23.26 -7.24
C SER A 118 -10.61 -22.96 -8.74
N SER A 119 -9.94 -23.79 -9.55
CA SER A 119 -9.94 -23.64 -11.01
C SER A 119 -11.30 -23.98 -11.65
N THR A 120 -12.14 -24.76 -10.96
CA THR A 120 -13.43 -25.22 -11.48
C THR A 120 -14.56 -24.23 -11.27
N LEU A 121 -14.44 -23.33 -10.28
CA LEU A 121 -15.49 -22.39 -9.92
C LEU A 121 -15.57 -21.22 -10.92
N THR A 122 -16.76 -20.98 -11.47
CA THR A 122 -17.03 -19.82 -12.33
C THR A 122 -17.31 -18.54 -11.54
N THR A 123 -17.65 -18.66 -10.25
CA THR A 123 -17.85 -17.55 -9.30
C THR A 123 -16.60 -16.68 -9.09
N GLN A 124 -15.42 -17.20 -9.45
CA GLN A 124 -14.12 -16.54 -9.35
C GLN A 124 -13.58 -16.05 -10.71
N ARG A 125 -14.38 -16.20 -11.77
CA ARG A 125 -14.01 -15.80 -13.13
C ARG A 125 -14.64 -14.44 -13.40
N TRP A 126 -13.81 -13.47 -13.73
CA TRP A 126 -14.23 -12.11 -14.00
C TRP A 126 -13.85 -11.73 -15.43
N THR A 127 -14.83 -11.55 -16.30
CA THR A 127 -14.62 -10.93 -17.62
C THR A 127 -14.48 -9.42 -17.42
N ILE A 128 -13.27 -8.90 -17.60
CA ILE A 128 -12.94 -7.49 -17.38
C ILE A 128 -12.88 -6.78 -18.73
N THR A 129 -13.83 -5.89 -19.00
CA THR A 129 -13.98 -5.21 -20.30
C THR A 129 -13.75 -3.72 -20.14
N ALA A 130 -12.89 -3.16 -20.99
CA ALA A 130 -12.62 -1.72 -21.01
C ALA A 130 -13.83 -0.95 -21.56
N ASN A 131 -14.15 0.17 -20.92
CA ASN A 131 -15.13 1.15 -21.36
C ASN A 131 -14.43 2.31 -22.09
N SER A 132 -15.19 3.12 -22.83
CA SER A 132 -14.65 4.29 -23.57
C SER A 132 -14.12 5.40 -22.67
N ASP A 133 -14.41 5.36 -21.37
CA ASP A 133 -14.08 6.39 -20.38
C ASP A 133 -12.92 5.99 -19.45
N SER A 134 -12.04 5.08 -19.89
CA SER A 134 -10.90 4.54 -19.13
C SER A 134 -11.27 3.76 -17.85
N THR A 135 -12.55 3.43 -17.67
CA THR A 135 -12.98 2.45 -16.66
C THR A 135 -13.11 1.06 -17.24
N PHE A 136 -13.36 0.09 -16.37
CA PHE A 136 -13.69 -1.28 -16.72
C PHE A 136 -15.01 -1.68 -16.08
N THR A 137 -15.73 -2.56 -16.77
CA THR A 137 -16.81 -3.36 -16.21
C THR A 137 -16.27 -4.75 -15.85
N VAL A 138 -16.56 -5.19 -14.64
CA VAL A 138 -16.06 -6.44 -14.06
C VAL A 138 -17.25 -7.41 -13.96
N LYS A 139 -17.42 -8.27 -14.97
CA LYS A 139 -18.58 -9.16 -15.11
C LYS A 139 -18.28 -10.54 -14.54
N SER A 140 -19.15 -11.03 -13.67
CA SER A 140 -19.11 -12.38 -13.11
C SER A 140 -19.33 -13.45 -14.18
N GLY A 141 -18.50 -14.48 -14.17
CA GLY A 141 -18.64 -15.67 -14.99
C GLY A 141 -19.69 -16.67 -14.48
N TRP A 142 -20.27 -16.43 -13.30
CA TRP A 142 -21.34 -17.27 -12.73
C TRP A 142 -22.71 -16.94 -13.33
N ASP A 143 -23.12 -15.67 -13.26
CA ASP A 143 -24.50 -15.23 -13.56
C ASP A 143 -24.57 -13.99 -14.47
N ASN A 144 -23.44 -13.57 -15.04
CA ASN A 144 -23.32 -12.37 -15.90
C ASN A 144 -23.65 -11.03 -15.21
N LYS A 145 -23.87 -11.00 -13.89
CA LYS A 145 -23.96 -9.74 -13.12
C LYS A 145 -22.59 -9.08 -13.04
N VAL A 146 -22.55 -7.80 -12.66
CA VAL A 146 -21.33 -6.99 -12.59
C VAL A 146 -21.04 -6.53 -11.17
N LEU A 147 -19.75 -6.34 -10.87
CA LEU A 147 -19.28 -5.80 -9.59
C LEU A 147 -19.79 -4.37 -9.39
N GLN A 148 -20.48 -4.13 -8.27
CA GLN A 148 -21.14 -2.87 -7.97
C GLN A 148 -20.96 -2.47 -6.51
N THR A 149 -20.78 -1.19 -6.22
CA THR A 149 -20.95 -0.67 -4.86
C THR A 149 -22.43 -0.58 -4.49
N GLN A 150 -22.82 -1.17 -3.37
CA GLN A 150 -24.22 -1.30 -2.97
C GLN A 150 -24.90 0.08 -2.89
N ASN A 151 -26.10 0.18 -3.46
CA ASN A 151 -26.91 1.41 -3.50
C ASN A 151 -26.19 2.63 -4.10
N ALA A 152 -25.16 2.41 -4.94
CA ALA A 152 -24.30 3.48 -5.45
C ALA A 152 -23.73 4.39 -4.34
N SER A 153 -23.46 3.81 -3.16
CA SER A 153 -22.96 4.55 -2.01
C SER A 153 -21.63 5.24 -2.31
N SER A 154 -21.44 6.42 -1.75
CA SER A 154 -20.15 7.13 -1.68
C SER A 154 -19.51 7.06 -0.30
N ALA A 155 -20.05 6.24 0.62
CA ALA A 155 -19.53 6.09 1.97
C ALA A 155 -18.31 5.14 2.01
N SER A 156 -17.51 5.33 3.06
CA SER A 156 -16.39 4.47 3.44
C SER A 156 -16.59 4.07 4.91
N PRO A 157 -16.99 2.82 5.23
CA PRO A 157 -17.17 1.69 4.32
C PRO A 157 -18.53 1.70 3.57
N ALA A 158 -18.62 0.98 2.46
CA ALA A 158 -19.89 0.50 1.90
C ALA A 158 -19.70 -0.86 1.21
N ASN A 159 -20.73 -1.69 1.20
CA ASN A 159 -20.62 -3.05 0.68
C ASN A 159 -20.39 -3.10 -0.84
N VAL A 160 -19.70 -4.14 -1.32
CA VAL A 160 -19.61 -4.48 -2.74
C VAL A 160 -20.41 -5.74 -3.02
N ILE A 161 -21.23 -5.69 -4.06
CA ILE A 161 -22.16 -6.75 -4.45
C ILE A 161 -22.02 -7.05 -5.94
N LYS A 162 -22.66 -8.12 -6.40
CA LYS A 162 -22.98 -8.29 -7.82
C LYS A 162 -24.38 -7.76 -8.12
N ALA A 163 -24.55 -7.10 -9.25
CA ALA A 163 -25.84 -6.55 -9.68
C ALA A 163 -26.03 -6.68 -11.20
N THR A 164 -27.27 -6.64 -11.66
CA THR A 164 -27.56 -6.57 -13.09
C THR A 164 -26.93 -5.31 -13.69
N ALA A 165 -26.24 -5.46 -14.82
CA ALA A 165 -25.59 -4.34 -15.49
C ALA A 165 -26.61 -3.26 -15.89
N ASN A 166 -26.35 -2.02 -15.50
CA ASN A 166 -27.19 -0.84 -15.81
C ASN A 166 -26.36 0.37 -16.27
N GLY A 167 -25.03 0.25 -16.34
CA GLY A 167 -24.13 1.29 -16.85
C GLY A 167 -23.86 2.45 -15.89
N SER A 168 -24.38 2.40 -14.65
CA SER A 168 -24.13 3.42 -13.62
C SER A 168 -22.64 3.49 -13.22
N ASN A 169 -22.23 4.64 -12.70
CA ASN A 169 -20.84 4.84 -12.27
C ASN A 169 -20.44 3.94 -11.08
N SER A 170 -21.41 3.41 -10.31
CA SER A 170 -21.13 2.45 -9.23
C SER A 170 -20.72 1.06 -9.74
N GLN A 171 -20.94 0.77 -11.03
CA GLN A 171 -20.53 -0.46 -11.72
C GLN A 171 -19.24 -0.30 -12.55
N LYS A 172 -18.63 0.88 -12.52
CA LYS A 172 -17.46 1.24 -13.33
C LYS A 172 -16.23 1.41 -12.44
N TRP A 173 -15.13 0.76 -12.83
CA TRP A 173 -13.93 0.68 -12.00
C TRP A 173 -12.69 1.10 -12.76
N TYR A 174 -11.89 2.00 -12.21
CA TYR A 174 -10.53 2.27 -12.68
C TYR A 174 -9.59 1.20 -12.11
N PHE A 175 -8.72 0.66 -12.96
CA PHE A 175 -7.66 -0.24 -12.53
C PHE A 175 -6.34 0.52 -12.55
N GLU A 176 -5.83 0.89 -11.38
CA GLU A 176 -4.60 1.68 -11.24
C GLU A 176 -3.43 0.73 -11.05
N LYS A 177 -2.65 0.53 -12.12
CA LYS A 177 -1.56 -0.45 -12.14
C LYS A 177 -0.44 -0.02 -11.21
N ILE A 178 -0.13 -0.87 -10.25
CA ILE A 178 0.99 -0.69 -9.32
C ILE A 178 2.28 -0.99 -10.08
N PRO A 179 3.22 -0.02 -10.17
CA PRO A 179 4.48 -0.24 -10.87
C PRO A 179 5.35 -1.29 -10.17
N ALA A 180 6.11 -2.04 -10.97
CA ALA A 180 7.18 -2.87 -10.44
C ALA A 180 8.23 -2.00 -9.72
N PRO A 181 8.89 -2.54 -8.68
CA PRO A 181 9.95 -1.81 -7.99
C PRO A 181 11.14 -1.55 -8.91
N LYS A 182 11.87 -0.46 -8.65
CA LYS A 182 13.08 -0.08 -9.39
C LYS A 182 14.26 -1.00 -9.10
N SER A 183 14.22 -1.76 -8.02
CA SER A 183 15.20 -2.79 -7.68
C SER A 183 14.51 -3.88 -6.86
N SER A 184 14.81 -5.15 -7.14
CA SER A 184 14.34 -6.28 -6.33
C SER A 184 15.10 -6.39 -5.01
N THR A 185 14.51 -7.05 -4.00
CA THR A 185 15.22 -7.36 -2.75
C THR A 185 16.44 -8.24 -3.01
N ALA A 186 16.38 -9.18 -3.96
CA ALA A 186 17.53 -10.01 -4.33
C ALA A 186 18.72 -9.17 -4.83
N THR A 187 18.45 -8.19 -5.72
CA THR A 187 19.47 -7.26 -6.21
C THR A 187 20.03 -6.40 -5.08
N LEU A 188 19.17 -5.86 -4.21
CA LEU A 188 19.61 -5.04 -3.10
C LEU A 188 20.38 -5.83 -2.06
N LYS A 189 20.01 -7.07 -1.79
CA LYS A 189 20.73 -7.97 -0.87
C LYS A 189 22.10 -8.36 -1.42
N SER A 190 22.27 -8.46 -2.75
CA SER A 190 23.59 -8.66 -3.36
C SER A 190 24.51 -7.45 -3.14
N ILE A 191 23.96 -6.22 -3.19
CA ILE A 191 24.72 -4.98 -2.96
C ILE A 191 24.93 -4.72 -1.46
N PHE A 192 23.95 -5.05 -0.64
CA PHE A 192 23.89 -4.83 0.80
C PHE A 192 23.69 -6.15 1.55
N PRO A 193 24.68 -7.06 1.59
CA PRO A 193 24.48 -8.38 2.21
C PRO A 193 24.20 -8.31 3.71
N ASP A 194 23.50 -9.33 4.22
CA ASP A 194 23.27 -9.50 5.67
C ASP A 194 24.61 -9.53 6.42
N SER A 195 24.64 -8.96 7.63
CA SER A 195 25.82 -8.93 8.51
C SER A 195 27.02 -8.12 7.99
N ARG A 196 26.95 -7.51 6.81
CA ARG A 196 27.92 -6.49 6.39
C ARG A 196 27.56 -5.13 6.96
N TYR A 197 28.51 -4.20 6.93
CA TYR A 197 28.33 -2.86 7.47
C TYR A 197 28.07 -1.87 6.34
N TRP A 198 27.01 -1.07 6.45
CA TRP A 198 26.74 0.03 5.51
C TRP A 198 27.59 1.26 5.85
N ASN A 199 28.85 1.17 5.48
CA ASN A 199 29.89 2.15 5.78
C ASN A 199 30.94 2.16 4.67
N HIS A 200 31.94 3.02 4.84
CA HIS A 200 33.08 3.11 3.94
C HIS A 200 34.38 3.26 4.74
N THR A 201 35.51 3.03 4.07
CA THR A 201 36.81 3.34 4.68
C THR A 201 36.93 4.85 4.86
N PRO A 202 37.29 5.36 6.06
CA PRO A 202 37.50 6.79 6.25
C PRO A 202 38.51 7.35 5.22
N GLY A 203 38.18 8.48 4.59
CA GLY A 203 39.06 9.13 3.60
C GLY A 203 38.95 8.61 2.16
N THR A 204 38.12 7.61 1.85
CA THR A 204 37.83 7.19 0.46
C THR A 204 36.68 7.97 -0.16
N SER A 205 36.61 8.01 -1.49
CA SER A 205 35.50 8.66 -2.22
C SER A 205 34.13 8.08 -1.83
N TRP A 206 33.17 8.97 -1.64
CA TRP A 206 31.82 8.70 -1.13
C TRP A 206 31.00 7.78 -2.05
N GLY A 207 30.75 6.54 -1.62
CA GLY A 207 29.85 5.62 -2.32
C GLY A 207 28.76 5.08 -1.40
N TYR A 208 27.51 5.52 -1.57
CA TYR A 208 26.35 5.01 -0.79
C TYR A 208 26.03 3.51 -1.05
N THR A 209 26.74 2.88 -1.99
CA THR A 209 26.66 1.44 -2.30
C THR A 209 27.74 0.61 -1.60
N THR A 210 28.69 1.22 -0.90
CA THR A 210 29.77 0.47 -0.27
C THR A 210 29.27 -0.30 0.95
N THR A 211 29.81 -1.49 1.14
CA THR A 211 29.71 -2.23 2.40
C THR A 211 31.07 -2.77 2.78
N THR A 212 31.34 -2.87 4.07
CA THR A 212 32.60 -3.45 4.57
C THR A 212 32.35 -4.63 5.51
N ASN A 213 33.43 -5.28 5.95
CA ASN A 213 33.39 -6.38 6.92
C ASN A 213 33.53 -5.91 8.37
N PHE A 214 33.81 -4.63 8.60
CA PHE A 214 34.12 -4.10 9.91
C PHE A 214 33.21 -2.92 10.23
N ALA A 215 32.92 -2.75 11.52
CA ALA A 215 32.20 -1.57 12.00
C ALA A 215 32.92 -0.27 11.62
N CYS A 216 32.16 0.82 11.45
CA CYS A 216 32.76 2.14 11.28
C CYS A 216 33.53 2.56 12.54
N SER A 217 34.61 3.33 12.36
CA SER A 217 35.52 3.74 13.44
C SER A 217 34.91 4.74 14.43
N SER A 218 33.86 5.47 14.05
CA SER A 218 33.14 6.39 14.94
C SER A 218 31.65 6.40 14.62
N HIS A 219 30.83 6.14 15.64
CA HIS A 219 29.39 5.92 15.50
C HIS A 219 28.52 6.96 16.24
N ASN A 220 28.99 7.54 17.34
CA ASN A 220 28.17 8.43 18.18
C ASN A 220 28.42 9.94 17.97
N ASN A 221 29.59 10.34 17.47
CA ASN A 221 29.99 11.74 17.29
C ASN A 221 30.30 12.05 15.82
N CYS A 222 29.39 11.65 14.92
CA CYS A 222 29.59 11.75 13.49
C CYS A 222 28.76 12.86 12.85
N ASN A 223 29.41 13.65 11.99
CA ASN A 223 28.70 14.57 11.09
C ASN A 223 27.77 13.80 10.15
N LEU A 224 26.60 14.38 9.86
CA LEU A 224 25.60 13.77 8.99
C LEU A 224 26.06 13.61 7.53
N ASN A 225 27.23 14.14 7.16
CA ASN A 225 27.86 13.93 5.86
C ASN A 225 28.65 12.62 5.77
N GLY A 226 28.82 11.88 6.87
CA GLY A 226 29.52 10.59 6.87
C GLY A 226 31.04 10.65 7.10
N SER A 227 31.61 11.82 7.42
CA SER A 227 33.07 12.00 7.58
C SER A 227 33.75 11.07 8.60
N CYS A 228 32.97 10.44 9.47
CA CYS A 228 33.43 9.45 10.44
C CYS A 228 33.59 8.02 9.88
N GLY A 229 33.36 7.81 8.58
CA GLY A 229 33.34 6.48 7.94
C GLY A 229 31.94 5.88 7.81
N CYS A 230 30.88 6.56 8.26
CA CYS A 230 29.51 6.15 7.98
C CYS A 230 29.12 6.51 6.54
N ASN A 231 28.42 5.63 5.84
CA ASN A 231 27.74 6.05 4.62
C ASN A 231 26.67 7.09 4.97
N SER A 232 26.50 8.09 4.09
CA SER A 232 25.48 9.12 4.22
C SER A 232 24.59 9.17 2.97
N TYR A 233 23.30 9.33 3.19
CA TYR A 233 22.32 9.60 2.15
C TYR A 233 21.29 10.62 2.67
N GLN A 234 21.04 11.67 1.88
CA GLN A 234 20.15 12.78 2.24
C GLN A 234 20.48 13.42 3.60
N SER A 235 21.75 13.75 3.80
CA SER A 235 22.27 14.31 5.06
C SER A 235 21.84 13.47 6.27
N SER A 236 21.92 12.15 6.13
CA SER A 236 21.55 11.19 7.16
C SER A 236 22.47 10.00 7.05
N ILE A 237 23.02 9.60 8.19
CA ILE A 237 23.91 8.44 8.31
C ILE A 237 23.17 7.27 8.94
N GLN A 238 23.83 6.12 9.04
CA GLN A 238 23.36 4.97 9.80
C GLN A 238 21.98 4.47 9.36
N CYS A 239 21.16 3.96 10.28
CA CYS A 239 19.83 3.42 9.98
C CYS A 239 18.95 4.41 9.21
N ASN A 240 19.02 5.72 9.54
CA ASN A 240 18.24 6.76 8.88
C ASN A 240 18.67 6.95 7.41
N GLY A 241 19.96 7.09 7.17
CA GLY A 241 20.51 7.17 5.80
C GLY A 241 20.24 5.92 4.99
N PHE A 242 20.48 4.75 5.58
CA PHE A 242 20.35 3.46 4.91
C PHE A 242 18.91 3.19 4.50
N ALA A 243 17.95 3.33 5.42
CA ALA A 243 16.55 3.11 5.11
C ALA A 243 16.05 4.09 4.03
N LYS A 244 16.49 5.37 4.06
CA LYS A 244 16.19 6.32 2.97
C LYS A 244 16.77 5.89 1.63
N TYR A 245 18.00 5.36 1.62
CA TYR A 245 18.66 4.90 0.41
C TYR A 245 17.98 3.64 -0.15
N ILE A 246 17.62 2.67 0.69
CA ILE A 246 16.83 1.51 0.28
C ILE A 246 15.49 1.96 -0.31
N GLY A 247 14.77 2.87 0.34
CA GLY A 247 13.54 3.45 -0.20
C GLY A 247 13.72 4.09 -1.59
N LYS A 248 14.79 4.88 -1.78
CA LYS A 248 15.16 5.44 -3.10
C LYS A 248 15.37 4.36 -4.15
N ARG A 249 16.05 3.27 -3.78
CA ARG A 249 16.35 2.17 -4.71
C ARG A 249 15.12 1.35 -5.08
N LEU A 250 14.15 1.24 -4.18
CA LEU A 250 12.89 0.55 -4.44
C LEU A 250 11.94 1.37 -5.32
N PHE A 251 11.84 2.69 -5.12
CA PHE A 251 10.79 3.50 -5.75
C PHE A 251 11.31 4.59 -6.72
N GLY A 252 12.61 4.82 -6.78
CA GLY A 252 13.23 5.85 -7.64
C GLY A 252 13.06 7.29 -7.13
N THR A 253 12.23 7.51 -6.10
CA THR A 253 12.00 8.81 -5.47
C THR A 253 12.60 8.86 -4.07
N ASP A 254 12.95 10.07 -3.67
CA ASP A 254 13.56 10.34 -2.38
C ASP A 254 12.54 10.22 -1.24
N VAL A 255 12.84 9.45 -0.19
CA VAL A 255 11.91 9.19 0.93
C VAL A 255 11.41 10.47 1.61
N LYS A 256 12.25 11.51 1.70
CA LYS A 256 11.85 12.81 2.27
C LYS A 256 10.73 13.51 1.50
N ASN A 257 10.50 13.13 0.23
CA ASN A 257 9.44 13.68 -0.62
C ASN A 257 8.15 12.86 -0.53
N TRP A 258 8.17 11.73 0.19
CA TRP A 258 6.98 10.91 0.39
C TRP A 258 6.07 11.53 1.46
N SER A 259 4.80 11.13 1.45
CA SER A 259 3.83 11.59 2.44
C SER A 259 4.26 11.15 3.85
N LYS A 260 4.44 12.10 4.76
CA LYS A 260 4.81 11.85 6.15
C LYS A 260 3.57 11.85 7.05
N SER A 261 3.50 10.92 7.99
CA SER A 261 2.54 10.97 9.09
C SER A 261 3.25 10.76 10.43
N THR A 262 2.87 11.54 11.43
CA THR A 262 3.26 11.39 12.83
C THR A 262 2.14 10.79 13.69
N ASP A 263 0.99 10.50 13.10
CA ASP A 263 -0.11 9.80 13.79
C ASP A 263 0.19 8.29 13.84
N VAL A 264 0.32 7.76 15.05
CA VAL A 264 0.56 6.34 15.31
C VAL A 264 -0.51 5.43 14.70
N ASN A 265 -1.74 5.92 14.50
CA ASN A 265 -2.81 5.16 13.86
C ASN A 265 -2.52 4.86 12.39
N SER A 266 -1.58 5.58 11.76
CA SER A 266 -1.09 5.26 10.41
C SER A 266 -0.41 3.88 10.32
N MET A 267 -0.06 3.27 11.46
CA MET A 267 0.44 1.90 11.55
C MET A 267 -0.63 0.83 11.27
N TYR A 268 -1.93 1.13 11.41
CA TYR A 268 -2.99 0.18 11.03
C TYR A 268 -2.97 -0.15 9.54
N PHE A 269 -2.42 0.76 8.73
CA PHE A 269 -2.27 0.63 7.29
C PHE A 269 -0.79 0.62 6.87
N VAL A 270 0.10 0.13 7.73
CA VAL A 270 1.50 -0.09 7.36
C VAL A 270 1.57 -1.09 6.21
N LYS A 271 2.44 -0.83 5.24
CA LYS A 271 2.57 -1.68 4.06
C LYS A 271 4.03 -1.88 3.66
N PRO A 272 4.35 -2.97 2.92
CA PRO A 272 5.62 -3.11 2.25
C PRO A 272 6.00 -1.84 1.46
N GLY A 273 7.23 -1.40 1.65
CA GLY A 273 7.79 -0.18 1.09
C GLY A 273 7.78 1.04 2.02
N ASP A 274 6.93 1.06 3.04
CA ASP A 274 6.90 2.17 3.99
C ASP A 274 8.22 2.29 4.77
N TYR A 275 8.66 3.52 4.99
CA TYR A 275 9.77 3.84 5.90
C TYR A 275 9.21 4.14 7.28
N LEU A 276 9.78 3.54 8.31
CA LEU A 276 9.38 3.75 9.71
C LEU A 276 10.51 4.37 10.51
N ARG A 277 10.17 5.34 11.37
CA ARG A 277 11.03 5.85 12.43
C ARG A 277 10.38 5.57 13.79
N TYR A 278 11.08 4.87 14.66
CA TYR A 278 10.63 4.59 16.03
C TYR A 278 11.86 4.41 16.93
N ASP A 279 11.77 4.84 18.19
CA ASP A 279 12.86 4.69 19.19
C ASP A 279 14.25 5.17 18.71
N GLY A 280 14.29 6.23 17.89
CA GLY A 280 15.55 6.71 17.31
C GLY A 280 16.14 5.80 16.22
N HIS A 281 15.39 4.82 15.74
CA HIS A 281 15.79 3.84 14.73
C HIS A 281 14.93 3.93 13.46
N SER A 282 15.51 3.59 12.30
CA SER A 282 14.86 3.70 11.00
C SER A 282 14.96 2.42 10.18
N VAL A 283 13.86 2.04 9.55
CA VAL A 283 13.76 0.78 8.77
C VAL A 283 12.89 0.97 7.53
N ILE A 284 13.04 0.07 6.55
CA ILE A 284 12.08 -0.11 5.44
C ILE A 284 11.30 -1.39 5.67
N VAL A 285 9.98 -1.33 5.58
CA VAL A 285 9.10 -2.50 5.64
C VAL A 285 9.22 -3.29 4.34
N LEU A 286 9.51 -4.58 4.44
CA LEU A 286 9.54 -5.52 3.32
C LEU A 286 8.28 -6.37 3.26
N ASP A 287 7.69 -6.69 4.41
CA ASP A 287 6.50 -7.53 4.52
C ASP A 287 5.71 -7.19 5.79
N VAL A 288 4.46 -7.66 5.85
CA VAL A 288 3.60 -7.59 7.04
C VAL A 288 3.17 -9.02 7.37
N SER A 289 3.30 -9.40 8.65
CA SER A 289 2.91 -10.75 9.06
C SER A 289 1.41 -10.98 8.85
N SER A 290 1.06 -12.24 8.69
CA SER A 290 -0.31 -12.69 8.43
C SER A 290 -1.32 -12.43 9.54
N ASP A 291 -0.88 -12.35 10.78
CA ASP A 291 -1.70 -11.92 11.92
C ASP A 291 -1.74 -10.39 12.08
N LEU A 292 -1.08 -9.65 11.18
CA LEU A 292 -0.95 -8.19 11.20
C LEU A 292 -0.32 -7.66 12.50
N ASP A 293 0.48 -8.49 13.19
CA ASP A 293 1.08 -8.15 14.48
C ASP A 293 2.54 -7.67 14.39
N LYS A 294 3.21 -7.95 13.26
CA LYS A 294 4.61 -7.67 12.98
C LYS A 294 4.82 -7.13 11.58
N VAL A 295 5.92 -6.40 11.44
CA VAL A 295 6.51 -6.07 10.14
C VAL A 295 7.82 -6.82 9.98
N VAL A 296 8.10 -7.26 8.75
CA VAL A 296 9.41 -7.76 8.33
C VAL A 296 10.16 -6.61 7.71
N VAL A 297 11.37 -6.31 8.16
CA VAL A 297 12.09 -5.09 7.76
C VAL A 297 13.49 -5.33 7.25
N VAL A 298 14.02 -4.34 6.53
CA VAL A 298 15.46 -4.18 6.27
C VAL A 298 15.96 -2.91 6.94
N GLU A 299 17.15 -3.00 7.52
CA GLU A 299 17.76 -1.93 8.30
C GLU A 299 19.28 -2.05 8.34
N CYS A 300 19.93 -1.04 8.92
CA CYS A 300 21.27 -1.18 9.45
C CYS A 300 21.32 -0.66 10.88
N ASN A 301 22.43 -0.86 11.60
CA ASN A 301 22.59 -0.68 13.05
C ASN A 301 21.93 -1.78 13.91
N TYR A 302 21.81 -3.00 13.40
CA TYR A 302 21.24 -4.11 14.18
C TYR A 302 22.24 -4.68 15.22
N GLY A 303 21.76 -5.40 16.23
CA GLY A 303 22.61 -6.19 17.14
C GLY A 303 23.51 -5.41 18.12
N GLU A 304 24.26 -6.15 18.93
CA GLU A 304 25.16 -5.59 19.95
C GLU A 304 26.31 -4.81 19.29
N GLY A 305 26.51 -3.57 19.71
CA GLY A 305 27.44 -2.62 19.10
C GLY A 305 26.83 -1.72 18.02
N GLY A 306 25.70 -2.05 17.38
CA GLY A 306 24.86 -1.11 16.61
C GLY A 306 25.51 -0.32 15.45
N ASN A 307 26.75 -0.60 15.06
CA ASN A 307 27.62 0.25 14.21
C ASN A 307 27.39 0.12 12.70
N CYS A 308 26.18 0.34 12.19
CA CYS A 308 25.82 0.21 10.75
C CYS A 308 25.75 -1.22 10.20
N VAL A 309 25.73 -2.26 11.03
CA VAL A 309 25.54 -3.63 10.53
C VAL A 309 24.13 -3.81 9.95
N ILE A 310 24.08 -4.38 8.75
CA ILE A 310 22.87 -4.56 7.95
C ILE A 310 22.15 -5.82 8.41
N LYS A 311 20.83 -5.72 8.56
CA LYS A 311 19.96 -6.86 8.80
C LYS A 311 18.79 -6.84 7.83
N TRP A 312 18.63 -7.94 7.12
CA TRP A 312 17.48 -8.23 6.29
C TRP A 312 16.48 -9.11 7.03
N ARG A 313 15.21 -8.84 6.74
CA ARG A 313 14.07 -9.65 7.17
C ARG A 313 13.97 -9.83 8.69
N ARG A 314 14.35 -8.82 9.47
CA ARG A 314 14.06 -8.84 10.91
C ARG A 314 12.57 -8.67 11.13
N GLU A 315 11.98 -9.49 11.99
CA GLU A 315 10.62 -9.28 12.47
C GLU A 315 10.59 -8.27 13.62
N VAL A 316 9.65 -7.34 13.55
CA VAL A 316 9.45 -6.31 14.57
C VAL A 316 7.98 -6.25 14.94
N PRO A 317 7.62 -6.45 16.22
CA PRO A 317 6.24 -6.30 16.65
C PRO A 317 5.73 -4.87 16.39
N ILE A 318 4.59 -4.76 15.71
CA ILE A 318 3.90 -3.49 15.48
C ILE A 318 3.56 -2.83 16.82
N SER A 319 3.20 -3.61 17.84
CA SER A 319 2.94 -3.09 19.19
C SER A 319 4.15 -2.36 19.79
N TYR A 320 5.38 -2.85 19.54
CA TYR A 320 6.61 -2.20 19.99
C TYR A 320 6.86 -0.90 19.22
N ILE A 321 6.73 -0.93 17.90
CA ILE A 321 6.87 0.26 17.04
C ILE A 321 5.87 1.34 17.47
N ARG A 322 4.60 0.98 17.70
CA ARG A 322 3.55 1.92 18.11
C ARG A 322 3.88 2.63 19.43
N ARG A 323 4.41 1.93 20.43
CA ARG A 323 4.80 2.54 21.73
C ARG A 323 5.94 3.56 21.61
N LYS A 324 6.77 3.45 20.57
CA LYS A 324 7.96 4.27 20.35
C LYS A 324 7.90 5.06 19.05
N PHE A 325 6.69 5.19 18.49
CA PHE A 325 6.47 5.71 17.15
C PHE A 325 6.90 7.17 17.05
N ALA A 326 7.68 7.50 16.03
CA ALA A 326 8.02 8.89 15.72
C ALA A 326 7.32 9.36 14.44
N HIS A 327 7.47 8.61 13.35
CA HIS A 327 6.76 8.88 12.10
C HIS A 327 6.88 7.72 11.11
N ILE A 328 6.02 7.77 10.10
CA ILE A 328 6.07 6.94 8.91
C ILE A 328 6.18 7.85 7.68
N PHE A 329 7.02 7.48 6.71
CA PHE A 329 6.92 8.00 5.35
C PHE A 329 6.27 6.92 4.50
N LYS A 330 5.10 7.23 3.95
CA LYS A 330 4.29 6.32 3.15
C LYS A 330 4.89 6.22 1.75
N SER A 331 5.31 5.03 1.36
CA SER A 331 5.76 4.76 -0.01
C SER A 331 4.67 5.18 -1.02
N PRO A 332 5.05 5.69 -2.22
CA PRO A 332 4.09 6.17 -3.23
C PRO A 332 3.03 5.14 -3.61
N TYR A 333 3.43 3.86 -3.60
CA TYR A 333 2.58 2.69 -3.78
C TYR A 333 3.23 1.54 -3.02
N ILE A 334 2.47 0.46 -2.81
CA ILE A 334 2.96 -0.72 -2.12
C ILE A 334 4.13 -1.39 -2.86
N PHE A 335 5.13 -1.86 -2.12
CA PHE A 335 6.18 -2.71 -2.66
C PHE A 335 5.63 -4.12 -2.94
N VAL A 336 5.70 -4.56 -4.19
CA VAL A 336 5.34 -5.90 -4.64
C VAL A 336 6.47 -6.46 -5.49
N GLU A 337 6.93 -7.67 -5.19
CA GLU A 337 7.94 -8.38 -5.98
C GLU A 337 7.34 -9.22 -7.10
#